data_AF-A5N694-F1
#
_entry.id   AF-A5N694-F1
#
_cell.length_a   1.000
_cell.length_b   1.000
_cell.length_c   1.000
_cell.angle_alpha   90.00
_cell.angle_beta   90.00
_cell.angle_gamma   90.00
#
_symmetry.space_group_name_H-M   'P 1'
#
loop_
_entity.id
_entity.type
_entity.pdbx_description
1 polymer ?
#
loop_
_entity_poly.entity_id
_entity_poly.type
_entity_poly.pdbx_seq_one_letter_code
_entity_poly.pdbx_strand_id
1 'polypeptide(L)'
;MNGLFGKTTGSIQNSGVVTAELFRQGVSIANGEFIQYHPITVECSEKRMLISEAARGEGGRIFVYRNGKPWYFLEERYPEMGNLMPRDVVYG
;
A
#
# COMPACT_ATOMS: atom_id res chain seq x y z
N MET A 1 3.35 -7.35 -9.09
CA MET A 1 4.66 -7.18 -9.74
C MET A 1 5.79 -7.31 -8.72
N ASN A 2 5.94 -8.51 -8.15
CA ASN A 2 7.13 -8.88 -7.39
C ASN A 2 8.31 -8.95 -8.35
N GLY A 3 9.44 -8.34 -7.97
CA GLY A 3 10.62 -8.18 -8.82
C GLY A 3 10.66 -6.86 -9.60
N LEU A 4 9.53 -6.20 -9.83
CA LEU A 4 9.49 -4.86 -10.45
C LEU A 4 9.48 -3.73 -9.41
N PHE A 5 8.87 -4.00 -8.25
CA PHE A 5 8.85 -3.09 -7.10
C PHE A 5 9.47 -3.80 -5.89
N GLY A 6 10.33 -3.11 -5.14
CA GLY A 6 11.17 -3.74 -4.10
C GLY A 6 10.37 -4.34 -2.93
N LYS A 7 9.30 -3.66 -2.47
CA LYS A 7 8.46 -4.15 -1.37
C LYS A 7 7.00 -4.17 -1.82
N THR A 8 6.42 -5.36 -2.00
CA THR A 8 5.05 -5.52 -2.50
C THR A 8 4.21 -6.47 -1.63
N THR A 9 2.90 -6.32 -1.72
CA THR A 9 1.92 -7.14 -1.01
C THR A 9 1.37 -8.31 -1.84
N GLY A 10 1.64 -8.31 -3.15
CA GLY A 10 1.23 -9.38 -4.05
C GLY A 10 1.94 -10.70 -3.73
N SER A 11 1.34 -11.82 -4.14
CA SER A 11 2.03 -13.12 -4.13
C SER A 11 3.29 -13.08 -4.98
N ILE A 12 4.33 -13.85 -4.62
CA ILE A 12 5.58 -13.99 -5.40
C ILE A 12 5.32 -14.34 -6.88
N GLN A 13 4.21 -15.02 -7.17
CA GLN A 13 3.79 -15.39 -8.53
C GLN A 13 3.31 -14.20 -9.38
N ASN A 14 2.97 -13.07 -8.76
CA ASN A 14 2.58 -11.85 -9.47
C ASN A 14 3.83 -11.12 -10.00
N SER A 15 4.54 -11.74 -10.95
CA SER A 15 5.82 -11.29 -11.52
C SER A 15 5.68 -10.43 -12.79
N GLY A 16 4.49 -10.39 -13.40
CA GLY A 16 4.26 -9.63 -14.65
C GLY A 16 4.67 -10.36 -15.93
N VAL A 17 5.12 -11.62 -15.85
CA VAL A 17 5.60 -12.40 -17.02
C VAL A 17 4.54 -12.55 -18.11
N VAL A 18 3.29 -12.84 -17.75
CA VAL A 18 2.20 -12.99 -18.72
C VAL A 18 1.90 -11.66 -19.45
N THR A 19 1.90 -10.55 -18.72
CA THR A 19 1.71 -9.21 -19.29
C THR A 19 2.83 -8.86 -20.28
N ALA A 20 4.07 -9.18 -19.93
CA ALA A 20 5.23 -8.97 -20.82
C ALA A 20 5.15 -9.82 -22.10
N GLU A 21 4.73 -11.08 -21.99
CA GLU A 21 4.63 -11.97 -23.15
C GLU A 21 3.50 -11.54 -24.11
N LEU A 22 2.34 -11.13 -23.58
CA LEU A 22 1.26 -10.59 -24.41
C LEU A 22 1.67 -9.28 -25.10
N PHE A 23 2.40 -8.41 -24.42
CA PHE A 23 2.95 -7.19 -25.03
C PHE A 23 3.93 -7.52 -26.16
N ARG A 24 4.80 -8.51 -25.95
CA ARG A 24 5.73 -9.00 -26.98
C ARG A 24 5.01 -9.57 -28.21
N GLN A 25 3.79 -10.09 -28.04
CA GLN A 25 2.92 -10.55 -29.12
C GLN A 25 2.09 -9.43 -29.77
N GLY A 26 2.33 -8.17 -29.40
CA GLY A 26 1.72 -6.99 -30.03
C GLY A 26 0.45 -6.48 -29.33
N VAL A 27 0.08 -7.03 -28.17
CA VAL A 27 -1.06 -6.52 -27.39
C VAL A 27 -0.65 -5.23 -26.68
N SER A 28 -1.40 -4.16 -26.89
CA SER A 28 -1.17 -2.87 -26.20
C SER A 28 -1.46 -2.98 -24.70
N ILE A 29 -0.56 -2.46 -23.87
CA ILE A 29 -0.78 -2.23 -22.43
C ILE A 29 -1.30 -0.80 -22.24
N ALA A 30 -2.27 -0.62 -21.35
CA ALA A 30 -2.78 0.69 -20.94
C ALA A 30 -2.53 0.94 -19.44
N ASN A 31 -2.29 2.20 -19.08
CA ASN A 31 -2.18 2.70 -17.70
C ASN A 31 -1.19 1.91 -16.82
N GLY A 32 -0.05 1.49 -17.38
CA GLY A 32 0.98 0.75 -16.63
C GLY A 32 1.63 1.55 -15.51
N GLU A 33 1.47 2.87 -15.53
CA GLU A 33 1.92 3.83 -14.53
C GLU A 33 0.99 3.95 -13.31
N PHE A 34 -0.24 3.44 -13.37
CA PHE A 34 -1.21 3.52 -12.28
C PHE A 34 -0.94 2.43 -11.23
N ILE A 35 0.04 2.70 -10.36
CA ILE A 35 0.44 1.80 -9.28
C ILE A 35 -0.24 2.18 -7.96
N GLN A 36 -1.03 1.26 -7.41
CA GLN A 36 -1.66 1.43 -6.10
C GLN A 36 -0.73 0.97 -4.96
N TYR A 37 -0.54 1.83 -3.96
CA TYR A 37 0.18 1.51 -2.72
C TYR A 37 -0.83 1.30 -1.57
N HIS A 38 -0.57 0.33 -0.70
CA HIS A 38 -1.45 0.01 0.43
C HIS A 38 -0.88 0.50 1.77
N PRO A 39 -1.58 1.39 2.52
CA PRO A 39 -1.01 2.23 3.58
C PRO A 39 -0.46 1.46 4.78
N ILE A 40 -1.02 0.29 5.10
CA ILE A 40 -0.62 -0.47 6.28
C ILE A 40 -0.24 -1.89 5.86
N THR A 41 1.04 -2.20 5.93
CA THR A 41 1.57 -3.53 5.67
C THR A 41 2.47 -3.97 6.81
N VAL A 42 2.38 -5.24 7.19
CA VAL A 42 3.32 -5.85 8.14
C VAL A 42 4.37 -6.64 7.37
N GLU A 43 5.62 -6.52 7.79
CA GLU A 43 6.71 -7.31 7.23
C GLU A 43 6.61 -8.74 7.78
N CYS A 44 6.41 -9.72 6.90
CA CYS A 44 6.48 -11.13 7.23
C CYS A 44 7.64 -11.77 6.45
N SER A 45 8.10 -12.93 6.92
CA SER A 45 9.33 -13.62 6.48
C SER A 45 9.56 -13.68 4.97
N GLU A 46 8.50 -13.79 4.16
CA GLU A 46 8.62 -13.98 2.71
C GLU A 46 7.92 -12.89 1.87
N LYS A 47 7.10 -12.04 2.49
CA LYS A 47 6.37 -10.95 1.81
C LYS A 47 5.81 -9.93 2.80
N ARG A 48 5.39 -8.78 2.29
CA ARG A 48 4.57 -7.85 3.08
C ARG A 48 3.12 -8.32 3.10
N MET A 49 2.58 -8.59 4.29
CA MET A 49 1.16 -8.89 4.43
C MET A 49 0.35 -7.60 4.55
N LEU A 50 -0.82 -7.62 3.95
CA LEU A 50 -1.80 -6.53 4.06
C LEU A 50 -2.39 -6.53 5.46
N ILE A 51 -2.42 -5.38 6.11
CA ILE A 51 -3.34 -5.14 7.21
C ILE A 51 -4.61 -4.58 6.59
N SER A 52 -5.73 -5.24 6.83
CA SER A 52 -7.03 -4.86 6.27
C SER A 52 -7.38 -3.43 6.67
N GLU A 53 -7.96 -2.68 5.75
CA GLU A 53 -8.44 -1.32 6.02
C GLU A 53 -9.60 -1.30 7.01
N ALA A 54 -10.32 -2.42 7.12
CA ALA A 54 -11.30 -2.62 8.18
C ALA A 54 -10.69 -2.36 9.56
N ALA A 55 -9.40 -2.63 9.75
CA ALA A 55 -8.72 -2.31 11.01
C ALA A 55 -8.76 -0.81 11.33
N ARG A 56 -8.72 0.10 10.35
CA ARG A 56 -8.91 1.54 10.56
C ARG A 56 -10.38 1.91 10.75
N GLY A 57 -11.27 1.28 9.98
CA GLY A 57 -12.72 1.47 10.07
C GLY A 57 -13.31 1.08 11.44
N GLU A 58 -12.75 0.05 12.07
CA GLU A 58 -13.11 -0.46 13.39
C GLU A 58 -12.41 0.29 14.54
N GLY A 59 -11.78 1.44 14.27
CA GLY A 59 -11.16 2.30 15.29
C GLY A 59 -9.65 2.13 15.49
N GLY A 60 -8.96 1.39 14.61
CA GLY A 60 -7.50 1.30 14.61
C GLY A 60 -6.85 2.64 14.27
N ARG A 61 -5.81 2.99 15.05
CA ARG A 61 -5.12 4.29 14.98
C ARG A 61 -3.71 4.11 14.46
N ILE A 62 -3.28 5.01 13.57
CA ILE A 62 -1.90 5.02 13.06
C ILE A 62 -1.08 6.02 13.87
N PHE A 63 0.08 5.60 14.35
CA PHE A 63 1.05 6.49 14.99
C PHE A 63 2.47 6.20 14.51
N VAL A 64 3.33 7.21 14.64
CA VAL A 64 4.79 7.07 14.53
C VAL A 64 5.42 7.57 15.82
N TYR A 65 6.62 7.11 16.17
CA TYR A 65 7.35 7.69 17.29
C TYR A 65 7.91 9.05 16.91
N ARG A 66 7.54 10.08 17.66
CA ARG A 66 8.12 11.43 17.59
C ARG A 66 8.57 11.81 18.99
N ASN A 67 9.86 12.11 19.15
CA ASN A 67 10.45 12.43 20.46
C ASN A 67 10.17 11.36 21.54
N GLY A 68 10.24 10.08 21.16
CA GLY A 68 10.01 8.95 22.07
C GLY A 68 8.54 8.73 22.49
N LYS A 69 7.60 9.52 21.97
CA LYS A 69 6.16 9.37 22.24
C LYS A 69 5.41 9.00 20.96
N PRO A 70 4.32 8.23 21.05
CA PRO A 70 3.45 7.97 19.92
C PRO A 70 2.80 9.28 19.45
N TRP A 71 2.93 9.56 18.16
CA TRP A 71 2.33 10.70 17.49
C TRP A 71 1.35 10.24 16.43
N TYR A 72 0.07 10.54 16.64
CA TYR A 72 -1.06 10.19 15.78
C TYR A 72 -1.20 11.24 14.67
N PHE A 73 -0.27 11.23 13.72
CA PHE A 73 -0.11 12.30 12.73
C PHE A 73 -1.36 12.51 11.84
N LEU A 74 -2.15 11.47 11.59
CA LEU A 74 -3.39 11.59 10.80
C LEU A 74 -4.49 12.34 11.56
N GLU A 75 -4.57 12.16 12.88
CA GLU A 75 -5.55 12.86 13.72
C GLU A 75 -5.18 14.34 13.87
N GLU A 76 -3.89 14.67 13.88
CA GLU A 76 -3.40 16.05 13.90
C GLU A 76 -3.55 16.74 12.54
N ARG A 77 -3.23 16.06 11.43
CA ARG A 77 -3.32 16.63 10.07
C ARG A 77 -4.74 16.69 9.52
N TYR A 78 -5.63 15.77 9.92
CA TYR A 78 -6.98 15.66 9.38
C TYR A 78 -8.00 15.55 10.53
N PRO A 79 -8.36 16.66 11.21
CA PRO A 79 -9.18 16.62 12.43
C PRO A 79 -10.59 16.05 12.22
N GLU A 80 -11.15 16.19 11.01
CA GLU A 80 -12.52 15.76 10.71
C GLU A 80 -12.64 14.26 10.36
N MET A 81 -11.65 13.69 9.67
CA MET A 81 -11.69 12.29 9.23
C MET A 81 -10.64 11.39 9.89
N GLY A 82 -9.53 11.96 10.38
CA GLY A 82 -8.46 11.26 11.08
C GLY A 82 -8.02 9.97 10.38
N ASN A 83 -8.21 8.85 11.07
CA ASN A 83 -7.82 7.51 10.60
C ASN A 83 -8.69 6.99 9.43
N LEU A 84 -9.81 7.63 9.11
CA LEU A 84 -10.71 7.25 8.01
C LEU A 84 -10.39 7.95 6.68
N MET A 85 -9.32 8.76 6.62
CA MET A 85 -8.92 9.41 5.38
C MET A 85 -8.68 8.41 4.24
N PRO A 86 -9.03 8.76 2.98
CA PRO A 86 -8.78 7.94 1.81
C PRO A 86 -7.30 7.56 1.65
N ARG A 87 -7.05 6.37 1.10
CA ARG A 87 -5.71 5.78 0.92
C ARG A 87 -4.70 6.73 0.26
N ASP A 88 -5.14 7.48 -0.73
CA ASP A 88 -4.27 8.34 -1.53
C ASP A 88 -3.77 9.57 -0.77
N VAL A 89 -4.46 9.97 0.30
CA VAL A 89 -4.09 11.12 1.14
C VAL A 89 -3.18 10.72 2.30
N VAL A 90 -3.29 9.47 2.78
CA VAL A 90 -2.44 8.95 3.88
C VAL A 90 -0.95 8.91 3.49
N TYR A 91 -0.63 8.92 2.19
CA TYR A 91 0.73 8.95 1.65
C TYR A 91 1.25 10.34 1.27
N GLY A 92 0.40 11.38 1.34
CA GLY A 92 0.72 12.77 0.93
C GLY A 92 1.54 13.58 1.92
#